data_AF-A0A268TLU9-F1
#
_entry.id   AF-A0A268TLU9-F1
#
_cell.length_a   1.000
_cell.length_b   1.000
_cell.length_c   1.000
_cell.angle_alpha   90.00
_cell.angle_beta   90.00
_cell.angle_gamma   90.00
#
_symmetry.space_group_name_H-M   'P 1'
#
loop_
_entity.id
_entity.type
_entity.pdbx_description
1 polymer ?
#
loop_
_entity_poly.entity_id
_entity_poly.type
_entity_poly.pdbx_seq_one_letter_code
_entity_poly.pdbx_strand_id
1 'polypeptide(L)'
;MTRIITQADASTLQAVKDMLLKVDPDATFESYDETNYLSKEDQKNLKELLEADDRGEIEYISLEECEAEIDAYLKSKTLGA
;
A
#
# COMPACT_ATOMS: atom_id res chain seq x y z
N MET A 1 5.47 25.33 -12.06
CA MET A 1 4.97 24.44 -11.01
C MET A 1 6.07 24.32 -9.96
N THR A 2 5.82 24.83 -8.75
CA THR A 2 6.83 24.81 -7.67
C THR A 2 6.55 23.60 -6.79
N ARG A 3 7.53 22.72 -6.62
CA ARG A 3 7.42 21.51 -5.79
C ARG A 3 8.14 21.74 -4.46
N ILE A 4 7.43 21.57 -3.35
CA ILE A 4 7.95 21.72 -1.99
C ILE A 4 7.88 20.36 -1.29
N ILE A 5 8.99 19.90 -0.73
CA ILE A 5 9.08 18.64 0.03
C ILE A 5 9.66 19.00 1.40
N THR A 6 8.96 18.65 2.48
CA THR A 6 9.34 19.01 3.86
C THR A 6 8.90 17.92 4.83
N GLN A 7 9.63 17.79 5.94
CA GLN A 7 9.26 16.95 7.09
C GLN A 7 9.12 17.88 8.29
N ALA A 8 7.91 17.98 8.84
CA ALA A 8 7.61 18.81 10.00
C ALA A 8 6.41 18.23 10.75
N ASP A 9 6.22 18.62 12.00
CA ASP A 9 5.04 18.22 12.76
C ASP A 9 3.74 18.79 12.14
N ALA A 10 2.60 18.18 12.48
CA ALA A 10 1.30 18.53 11.91
C ALA A 10 0.93 20.02 12.09
N SER A 11 1.34 20.65 13.20
CA SER A 11 1.02 22.05 13.47
C SER A 11 1.83 22.99 12.56
N THR A 12 3.10 22.67 12.34
CA THR A 12 3.99 23.38 11.42
C THR A 12 3.53 23.22 9.97
N LEU A 13 3.14 22.01 9.56
CA LEU A 13 2.62 21.76 8.22
C LEU A 13 1.32 22.52 7.94
N GLN A 14 0.41 22.59 8.93
CA GLN A 14 -0.83 23.34 8.77
C GLN A 14 -0.59 24.84 8.61
N ALA A 15 0.33 25.41 9.40
CA ALA A 15 0.69 26.82 9.28
C ALA A 15 1.27 27.15 7.89
N VAL A 16 2.10 26.25 7.33
CA VAL A 16 2.66 26.40 5.99
C VAL A 16 1.57 26.33 4.91
N LYS A 17 0.63 25.38 5.02
CA LYS A 17 -0.53 25.29 4.11
C LYS A 17 -1.36 26.57 4.11
N ASP A 18 -1.70 27.07 5.30
CA ASP A 18 -2.52 28.27 5.46
C ASP A 18 -1.84 29.52 4.88
N MET A 19 -0.52 29.65 5.03
CA MET A 19 0.25 30.75 4.44
C MET A 19 0.24 30.69 2.91
N LEU A 20 0.42 29.50 2.34
CA LEU A 20 0.51 29.32 0.91
C LEU A 20 -0.84 29.51 0.20
N LEU A 21 -1.95 29.04 0.79
CA LEU A 21 -3.30 29.27 0.25
C LEU A 21 -3.71 30.75 0.22
N LYS A 22 -3.11 31.60 1.06
CA LYS A 22 -3.31 33.06 0.99
C LYS A 22 -2.62 33.70 -0.22
N VAL A 23 -1.55 33.08 -0.70
CA VAL A 23 -0.74 33.58 -1.83
C VAL A 23 -1.24 32.99 -3.14
N ASP A 24 -1.56 31.70 -3.14
CA ASP A 24 -2.07 30.95 -4.28
C ASP A 24 -3.22 30.05 -3.79
N PRO A 25 -4.48 30.51 -3.96
CA PRO A 25 -5.66 29.75 -3.56
C PRO A 25 -5.80 28.39 -4.26
N ASP A 26 -5.16 28.22 -5.42
CA ASP A 26 -5.20 26.99 -6.22
C ASP A 26 -3.98 26.07 -5.95
N ALA A 27 -3.14 26.42 -4.97
CA ALA A 27 -1.99 25.64 -4.60
C ALA A 27 -2.37 24.22 -4.16
N THR A 28 -1.70 23.23 -4.75
CA THR A 28 -1.90 21.81 -4.43
C THR A 28 -0.81 21.31 -3.48
N PHE A 29 -1.19 20.56 -2.47
CA PHE A 29 -0.29 19.94 -1.50
C PHE A 29 -0.36 18.42 -1.61
N GLU A 30 0.79 17.79 -1.85
CA GLU A 30 0.96 16.34 -1.73
C GLU A 30 1.63 16.06 -0.38
N SER A 31 0.94 15.37 0.53
CA SER A 31 1.57 14.77 1.71
C SER A 31 1.75 13.28 1.48
N TYR A 32 2.97 12.80 1.71
CA TYR A 32 3.29 11.38 1.73
C TYR A 32 3.20 10.78 3.15
N ASP A 33 2.89 11.62 4.14
CA ASP A 33 2.70 11.21 5.52
C ASP A 33 1.24 10.79 5.74
N GLU A 34 1.08 9.49 6.01
CA GLU A 34 -0.12 8.78 6.43
C GLU A 34 -1.25 8.61 5.39
N THR A 35 -1.02 7.73 4.43
CA THR A 35 -2.09 6.81 4.02
C THR A 35 -1.58 5.40 4.11
N ASN A 36 -1.93 4.73 5.22
CA ASN A 36 -2.01 3.29 5.21
C ASN A 36 -3.06 2.96 4.13
N TYR A 37 -2.62 2.64 2.90
CA TYR A 37 -3.49 2.41 1.73
C TYR A 37 -4.44 1.22 1.90
N LEU A 38 -4.29 0.49 2.99
CA LEU A 38 -5.02 -0.69 3.37
C LEU A 38 -6.13 -0.34 4.35
N SER A 39 -7.30 -0.97 4.19
CA SER A 39 -8.35 -0.92 5.20
C SER A 39 -7.85 -1.47 6.54
N LYS A 40 -8.56 -1.24 7.65
CA LYS A 40 -8.17 -1.82 8.95
C LYS A 40 -8.15 -3.35 8.92
N GLU A 41 -9.02 -3.95 8.11
CA GLU A 41 -9.06 -5.39 7.91
C GLU A 41 -7.82 -5.87 7.15
N ASP A 42 -7.48 -5.19 6.05
CA ASP A 42 -6.29 -5.51 5.26
C ASP A 42 -4.99 -5.30 6.06
N GLN A 43 -4.94 -4.30 6.93
CA GLN A 43 -3.82 -4.09 7.85
C GLN A 43 -3.67 -5.26 8.84
N LYS A 44 -4.78 -5.78 9.36
CA LYS A 44 -4.77 -6.95 10.25
C LYS A 44 -4.32 -8.20 9.50
N ASN A 45 -4.84 -8.41 8.30
CA ASN A 45 -4.46 -9.54 7.45
C ASN A 45 -2.97 -9.51 7.08
N LEU A 46 -2.45 -8.34 6.70
CA LEU A 46 -1.02 -8.18 6.41
C LEU A 46 -0.16 -8.46 7.65
N LYS A 47 -0.58 -7.99 8.83
CA LYS A 47 0.12 -8.27 10.08
C LYS A 47 0.16 -9.77 10.40
N GLU A 48 -0.95 -10.47 10.21
CA GLU A 48 -1.01 -11.92 10.42
C GLU A 48 -0.13 -12.70 9.43
N LEU A 49 -0.06 -12.26 8.17
CA LEU A 49 0.86 -12.82 7.17
C LEU A 49 2.33 -12.63 7.57
N LEU A 50 2.72 -11.42 7.96
CA LEU A 50 4.09 -11.15 8.41
C LEU A 50 4.46 -11.99 9.64
N GLU A 51 3.55 -12.14 10.60
CA GLU A 51 3.80 -12.97 11.78
C GLU A 51 3.89 -14.47 11.42
N ALA A 52 3.17 -14.93 10.39
CA ALA A 52 3.29 -16.30 9.88
C ALA A 52 4.62 -16.53 9.17
N ASP A 53 5.12 -15.52 8.44
CA ASP A 53 6.46 -15.54 7.84
C ASP A 53 7.54 -15.69 8.91
N ASP A 54 7.49 -14.86 9.96
CA ASP A 54 8.42 -14.92 11.08
C ASP A 54 8.43 -16.28 11.80
N ARG A 55 7.29 -17.00 11.78
CA ARG A 55 7.17 -18.37 12.31
C ARG A 55 7.61 -19.46 11.33
N GLY A 56 7.94 -19.11 10.10
CA GLY A 56 8.29 -20.05 9.03
C GLY A 56 7.10 -20.87 8.53
N GLU A 57 5.88 -20.34 8.65
CA GLU A 57 4.64 -20.99 8.21
C GLU A 57 4.28 -20.66 6.75
N ILE A 58 5.01 -19.73 6.12
CA ILE A 58 4.84 -19.39 4.71
C ILE A 58 5.72 -20.30 3.85
N GLU A 59 5.07 -21.04 2.96
CA GLU A 59 5.74 -21.77 1.89
C GLU A 59 6.04 -20.83 0.71
N TYR A 60 7.31 -20.75 0.34
CA TYR A 60 7.77 -19.99 -0.82
C TYR A 60 7.97 -20.95 -1.99
N ILE A 61 7.22 -20.70 -3.07
CA ILE A 61 7.34 -21.45 -4.32
C ILE A 61 8.00 -20.58 -5.39
N SER A 62 8.65 -21.22 -6.36
CA SER A 62 9.16 -20.56 -7.56
C SER A 62 8.02 -20.05 -8.44
N LEU A 63 8.35 -19.12 -9.36
CA LEU A 63 7.38 -18.65 -10.34
C LEU A 63 6.90 -19.80 -11.24
N GLU A 64 7.80 -20.70 -11.64
CA GLU A 64 7.43 -21.86 -12.47
C GLU A 64 6.45 -22.81 -11.75
N GLU A 65 6.65 -23.04 -10.46
CA GLU A 65 5.74 -23.85 -9.64
C GLU A 65 4.37 -23.17 -9.50
N CYS A 66 4.35 -21.86 -9.27
CA CYS A 66 3.12 -21.08 -9.20
C CYS A 66 2.33 -21.13 -10.53
N GLU A 67 3.00 -20.97 -11.66
CA GLU A 67 2.40 -21.09 -12.99
C GLU A 67 1.83 -22.49 -13.23
N ALA A 68 2.56 -23.53 -12.85
CA ALA A 68 2.10 -24.91 -12.97
C ALA A 68 0.85 -25.21 -12.13
N GLU A 69 0.77 -24.67 -10.90
CA GLU A 69 -0.41 -24.80 -10.04
C GLU A 69 -1.63 -24.06 -10.60
N ILE A 70 -1.44 -22.83 -11.09
CA ILE A 70 -2.50 -22.04 -11.74
C ILE A 70 -3.04 -22.80 -12.95
N ASP A 71 -2.15 -23.33 -13.80
CA ASP A 71 -2.53 -24.11 -14.98
C ASP A 71 -3.29 -25.38 -14.61
N ALA A 72 -2.85 -26.10 -13.57
CA ALA A 72 -3.52 -27.29 -13.07
C ALA A 72 -4.92 -26.97 -12.53
N TYR A 73 -5.05 -25.89 -11.75
CA TYR A 73 -6.31 -25.42 -11.22
C TYR A 73 -7.28 -25.02 -12.34
N LEU A 74 -6.83 -24.24 -13.31
CA LEU A 74 -7.65 -23.82 -14.45
C LEU A 74 -8.10 -25.02 -15.29
N LYS A 75 -7.21 -25.97 -15.57
CA LYS A 75 -7.55 -27.23 -16.26
C LYS A 75 -8.63 -28.01 -15.50
N SER A 76 -8.51 -28.12 -14.18
CA SER A 76 -9.50 -28.80 -13.34
C SER A 76 -10.88 -28.14 -13.35
N LYS A 77 -10.94 -26.81 -13.51
CA LYS A 77 -12.18 -26.04 -13.65
C LYS A 77 -12.81 -26.16 -15.05
N THR A 78 -12.00 -26.29 -16.09
CA THR A 78 -12.48 -26.42 -17.48
C THR A 78 -12.91 -27.84 -17.87
N LEU A 79 -12.39 -28.88 -17.19
CA LEU A 79 -12.75 -30.29 -17.44
C LEU A 79 -13.94 -30.78 -16.58
N GLY A 80 -14.45 -29.93 -15.69
CA GLY A 80 -15.63 -30.19 -14.86
C GLY A 80 -16.93 -29.55 -15.36
N ALA A 81 -16.98 -29.12 -16.64
CA ALA A 81 -18.15 -28.55 -17.30
C ALA A 81 -18.60 -29.41 -18.49
#